data_AF-A0A2T7Q1V7-F1
#
_entry.id   AF-A0A2T7Q1V7-F1
#
_cell.length_a   1.000
_cell.length_b   1.000
_cell.length_c   1.000
_cell.angle_alpha   90.00
_cell.angle_beta   90.00
_cell.angle_gamma   90.00
#
_symmetry.space_group_name_H-M   'P 1'
#
loop_
_entity.id
_entity.type
_entity.pdbx_description
1 polymer ?
#
loop_
_entity_poly.entity_id
_entity_poly.type
_entity_poly.pdbx_seq_one_letter_code
_entity_poly.pdbx_strand_id
1 'polypeptide(L)'
;MATHSGVSREMIGKYERGEAVPSIDAAKKIADAFEVSMDYLVGEGINASFDKKNIKRLQDIEKLDSDVKDKLYFVIDNIIQNTKAKKALAS
;
A
#
# COMPACT_ATOMS: atom_id res chain seq x y z
N MET A 1 -0.48 -13.81 11.98
CA MET A 1 -1.30 -12.68 12.47
C MET A 1 -1.19 -12.51 13.99
N ALA A 2 -1.84 -13.35 14.80
CA ALA A 2 -1.91 -13.17 16.27
C ALA A 2 -0.57 -13.02 17.00
N THR A 3 0.41 -13.88 16.67
CA THR A 3 1.72 -13.85 17.33
C THR A 3 2.55 -12.62 16.96
N HIS A 4 2.24 -11.97 15.83
CA HIS A 4 3.02 -10.86 15.29
C HIS A 4 2.36 -9.50 15.57
N SER A 5 1.03 -9.44 15.69
CA SER A 5 0.29 -8.20 16.03
C SER A 5 0.05 -8.01 17.53
N GLY A 6 0.29 -9.03 18.36
CA GLY A 6 -0.04 -8.97 19.79
C GLY A 6 -1.55 -8.96 20.09
N VAL A 7 -2.38 -9.20 19.07
CA VAL A 7 -3.83 -9.39 19.20
C VAL A 7 -4.11 -10.88 19.44
N SER A 8 -5.03 -11.20 20.36
CA SER A 8 -5.35 -12.60 20.66
C SER A 8 -5.91 -13.33 19.42
N ARG A 9 -5.59 -14.62 19.28
CA ARG A 9 -6.11 -15.46 18.17
C ARG A 9 -7.64 -15.46 18.12
N GLU A 10 -8.28 -15.48 19.29
CA GLU A 10 -9.74 -15.44 19.37
C GLU A 10 -10.31 -14.13 18.79
N MET A 11 -9.72 -12.99 19.15
CA MET A 11 -10.17 -11.68 18.64
C MET A 11 -9.96 -11.56 17.13
N ILE A 12 -8.83 -12.04 16.61
CA ILE A 12 -8.60 -12.10 15.16
C ILE A 12 -9.68 -12.92 14.46
N GLY A 13 -10.02 -14.09 15.01
CA GLY A 13 -11.09 -14.91 14.44
C GLY A 13 -12.45 -14.20 14.43
N LYS A 14 -12.75 -13.41 15.47
CA LYS A 14 -13.98 -12.59 15.51
C LYS A 14 -13.95 -11.48 14.44
N TYR A 15 -12.79 -10.85 14.20
CA TYR A 15 -12.64 -9.86 13.15
C TYR A 15 -12.82 -10.46 11.74
N GLU A 16 -12.19 -11.60 11.47
CA GLU A 16 -12.28 -12.28 10.18
C GLU A 16 -13.71 -12.77 9.85
N ARG A 17 -14.51 -13.10 10.89
CA ARG A 17 -15.93 -13.49 10.74
C ARG A 17 -16.91 -12.32 10.79
N GLY A 18 -16.44 -11.09 11.01
CA GLY A 18 -17.29 -9.90 11.16
C GLY A 18 -18.12 -9.86 12.46
N GLU A 19 -17.79 -10.71 13.44
CA GLU A 19 -18.44 -10.76 14.75
C GLU A 19 -18.00 -9.60 15.67
N ALA A 20 -16.87 -8.97 15.35
CA ALA A 20 -16.35 -7.79 16.03
C ALA A 20 -15.63 -6.86 15.05
N VAL A 21 -15.57 -5.58 15.38
CA VAL A 21 -14.79 -4.57 14.64
C VAL A 21 -13.51 -4.27 15.42
N PRO A 22 -12.32 -4.29 14.79
CA PRO A 22 -11.09 -3.95 15.46
C PRO A 22 -11.10 -2.48 15.91
N SER A 23 -10.54 -2.21 17.09
CA SER A 23 -10.22 -0.82 17.47
C SER A 23 -9.12 -0.27 16.59
N ILE A 24 -8.95 1.06 16.55
CA ILE A 24 -7.86 1.70 15.78
C ILE A 24 -6.49 1.14 16.18
N ASP A 25 -6.24 0.93 17.47
CA ASP A 25 -4.98 0.38 17.96
C ASP A 25 -4.77 -1.09 17.53
N ALA A 26 -5.81 -1.91 17.58
CA ALA A 26 -5.75 -3.29 17.13
C ALA A 26 -5.53 -3.37 15.61
N ALA A 27 -6.23 -2.54 14.84
CA ALA A 27 -6.05 -2.44 13.39
C ALA A 27 -4.64 -1.97 13.04
N LYS A 28 -4.11 -0.95 13.73
CA LYS A 28 -2.72 -0.49 13.55
C LYS A 28 -1.70 -1.60 13.80
N LYS A 29 -1.83 -2.30 14.93
CA LYS A 29 -0.96 -3.44 15.25
C LYS A 29 -1.01 -4.55 14.22
N ILE A 30 -2.19 -4.79 13.64
CA ILE A 30 -2.35 -5.75 12.54
C ILE A 30 -1.64 -5.23 11.28
N ALA A 31 -1.85 -3.97 10.89
CA ALA A 31 -1.22 -3.36 9.72
C ALA A 31 0.32 -3.39 9.82
N ASP A 32 0.86 -2.97 10.96
CA ASP A 32 2.29 -2.99 11.27
C ASP A 32 2.86 -4.42 11.18
N ALA A 33 2.14 -5.42 11.72
CA ALA A 33 2.57 -6.82 11.68
C ALA A 33 2.60 -7.43 10.27
N PHE A 34 1.87 -6.84 9.30
CA PHE A 34 1.90 -7.25 7.89
C PHE A 34 2.74 -6.33 7.01
N GLU A 35 3.36 -5.30 7.59
CA GLU A 35 4.09 -4.25 6.88
C GLU A 35 3.24 -3.61 5.77
N VAL A 36 1.95 -3.44 6.04
CA VAL A 36 1.00 -2.78 5.14
C VAL A 36 0.47 -1.51 5.79
N SER A 37 -0.08 -0.61 4.98
CA SER A 37 -0.73 0.58 5.47
C SER A 37 -2.15 0.29 5.98
N MET A 38 -2.66 1.18 6.84
CA MET A 38 -3.98 1.04 7.45
C MET A 38 -5.13 1.04 6.44
N ASP A 39 -5.03 1.86 5.40
CA ASP A 39 -5.96 1.90 4.26
C ASP A 39 -5.96 0.58 3.46
N TYR A 40 -4.78 -0.03 3.25
CA TYR A 40 -4.70 -1.38 2.68
C TYR A 40 -5.40 -2.41 3.56
N LEU A 41 -5.23 -2.34 4.89
CA LEU A 41 -5.85 -3.29 5.82
C LEU A 41 -7.39 -3.23 5.81
N VAL A 42 -7.98 -2.04 5.71
CA VAL A 42 -9.44 -1.89 5.67
C VAL A 42 -10.04 -2.13 4.29
N GLY A 43 -9.21 -2.35 3.26
CA GLY A 43 -9.67 -2.58 1.89
C GLY A 43 -10.28 -1.33 1.25
N GLU A 44 -10.07 -0.17 1.84
CA GLU A 44 -10.59 1.12 1.38
C GLU A 44 -9.43 2.04 0.99
N GLY A 45 -9.51 2.64 -0.20
CA GLY A 45 -8.50 3.58 -0.70
C GLY A 45 -7.69 3.04 -1.87
N ILE A 46 -7.10 3.96 -2.64
CA ILE A 46 -6.36 3.66 -3.88
C ILE A 46 -5.25 2.61 -3.59
N ASN A 47 -4.64 2.70 -2.40
CA ASN A 47 -3.55 1.85 -1.92
C ASN A 47 -3.90 0.36 -1.75
N ALA A 48 -5.16 0.02 -1.49
CA ALA A 48 -5.61 -1.38 -1.32
C ALA A 48 -5.44 -2.22 -2.60
N SER A 49 -5.39 -1.56 -3.76
CA SER A 49 -5.26 -2.22 -5.08
C SER A 49 -3.82 -2.43 -5.55
N PHE A 50 -2.82 -1.85 -4.86
CA PHE A 50 -1.45 -1.92 -5.34
C PHE A 50 -0.72 -3.19 -4.89
N ASP A 51 -0.03 -3.80 -5.84
CA ASP A 51 0.85 -4.94 -5.61
C ASP A 51 2.00 -4.58 -4.65
N LYS A 52 2.31 -5.49 -3.71
CA LYS A 52 3.36 -5.30 -2.69
C LYS A 52 4.72 -4.99 -3.32
N LYS A 53 5.02 -5.55 -4.49
CA LYS A 53 6.27 -5.28 -5.22
C LYS A 53 6.34 -3.83 -5.69
N ASN A 54 5.21 -3.25 -6.10
CA ASN A 54 5.15 -1.85 -6.53
C ASN A 54 5.29 -0.89 -5.34
N ILE A 55 4.68 -1.20 -4.20
CA ILE A 55 4.91 -0.42 -2.97
C ILE A 55 6.38 -0.44 -2.58
N LYS A 56 7.02 -1.62 -2.58
CA LYS A 56 8.44 -1.74 -2.27
C LYS A 56 9.33 -0.93 -3.22
N ARG A 57 9.03 -0.96 -4.53
CA ARG A 57 9.73 -0.13 -5.52
C ARG A 57 9.61 1.36 -5.19
N LEU A 58 8.43 1.85 -4.82
CA LEU A 58 8.24 3.24 -4.42
C LEU A 58 9.06 3.59 -3.16
N GLN A 59 9.05 2.71 -2.15
CA GLN A 59 9.87 2.90 -0.95
C GLN A 59 11.37 2.92 -1.26
N ASP A 60 11.84 2.09 -2.18
CA ASP A 60 13.24 2.06 -2.59
C ASP A 60 13.61 3.32 -3.40
N ILE A 61 12.70 3.81 -4.26
CA ILE A 61 12.85 5.09 -4.95
C ILE A 61 13.03 6.22 -3.95
N GLU A 62 12.25 6.25 -2.85
CA GLU A 62 12.36 7.29 -1.84
C GLU A 62 13.72 7.33 -1.12
N LYS A 63 14.47 6.23 -1.14
CA LYS A 63 15.79 6.13 -0.52
C LYS A 63 16.94 6.49 -1.47
N LEU A 64 16.65 6.76 -2.74
CA LEU A 64 17.67 7.16 -3.72
C LEU A 64 18.19 8.58 -3.44
N ASP A 65 19.42 8.81 -3.88
CA ASP A 65 20.01 10.15 -3.92
C ASP A 65 19.14 11.10 -4.76
N SER A 66 19.06 12.36 -4.34
CA SER A 66 18.12 13.34 -4.91
C SER A 66 18.27 13.47 -6.43
N ASP A 67 19.51 13.50 -6.94
CA ASP A 67 19.76 13.70 -8.37
C ASP A 67 19.33 12.49 -9.23
N VAL A 68 19.47 11.27 -8.69
CA VAL A 68 19.02 10.04 -9.33
C VAL A 68 17.49 9.94 -9.26
N LYS A 69 16.92 10.29 -8.11
CA LYS A 69 15.47 10.31 -7.88
C LYS A 69 14.78 11.27 -8.86
N ASP A 70 15.30 12.48 -9.03
CA ASP A 70 14.76 13.49 -9.96
C ASP A 70 14.76 13.01 -11.41
N LYS A 71 15.87 12.39 -11.85
CA LYS A 71 15.97 11.78 -13.20
C LYS A 71 14.94 10.67 -13.39
N LEU A 72 14.73 9.84 -12.38
CA LEU A 72 13.76 8.75 -12.45
C LEU A 72 12.33 9.28 -12.56
N TYR A 73 11.96 10.29 -11.75
CA TYR A 73 10.63 10.90 -11.85
C TYR A 73 10.41 11.54 -13.22
N PHE A 74 11.43 12.22 -13.77
CA PHE A 74 11.34 12.76 -15.12
C PHE A 74 10.98 11.67 -16.15
N VAL A 75 11.61 10.49 -16.07
CA VAL A 75 11.30 9.37 -16.98
C VAL A 75 9.89 8.84 -16.75
N ILE A 76 9.50 8.63 -15.49
CA ILE A 76 8.16 8.14 -15.13
C ILE A 76 7.08 9.08 -15.69
N ASP A 77 7.23 10.38 -15.45
CA ASP A 77 6.25 11.39 -15.86
C ASP A 77 6.14 11.46 -17.39
N ASN A 78 7.26 11.44 -18.10
CA ASN A 78 7.27 11.43 -19.56
C ASN A 78 6.54 10.20 -20.13
N ILE A 79 6.77 9.01 -19.57
CA ILE A 79 6.11 7.77 -20.04
C ILE A 79 4.60 7.84 -19.79
N ILE A 80 4.18 8.31 -18.60
CA ILE A 80 2.77 8.44 -18.24
C ILE A 80 2.08 9.44 -19.18
N GLN A 81 2.67 10.62 -19.38
CA GLN A 81 2.12 11.65 -20.27
C GLN A 81 2.06 11.18 -21.72
N ASN A 82 3.12 10.55 -22.23
CA ASN A 82 3.16 10.02 -23.60
C ASN A 82 2.06 8.99 -23.84
N THR A 83 1.85 8.09 -22.87
CA THR A 83 0.81 7.06 -22.95
C THR A 83 -0.59 7.67 -22.93
N LYS A 84 -0.83 8.66 -22.05
CA LYS A 84 -2.11 9.40 -22.01
C LYS A 84 -2.39 10.12 -23.34
N ALA A 85 -1.39 10.80 -23.90
CA ALA A 85 -1.50 11.51 -25.16
C ALA A 85 -1.81 10.55 -26.33
N LYS A 86 -1.09 9.42 -26.42
CA LYS A 86 -1.36 8.37 -27.43
C LYS A 86 -2.78 7.83 -27.33
N LYS A 87 -3.27 7.58 -26.11
CA LYS A 87 -4.64 7.08 -25.90
C LYS A 87 -5.69 8.11 -26.33
N ALA A 88 -5.48 9.39 -26.03
CA ALA A 88 -6.37 10.47 -26.43
C ALA A 88 -6.42 10.68 -27.95
N LEU A 89 -5.29 10.48 -28.66
CA LEU A 89 -5.21 10.58 -30.12
C LEU A 89 -5.79 9.36 -30.85
N ALA A 90 -5.91 8.22 -30.16
CA ALA A 90 -6.50 6.98 -30.69
C ALA A 90 -8.00 6.82 -30.36
N SER A 91 -8.60 7.82 -29.70
CA SER A 91 -10.03 7.90 -29.35
C SER A 91 -10.73 8.90 -30.26
#